data_AF-W1YL07-F1
#
_entry.id   AF-W1YL07-F1
#
_cell.length_a   1.000
_cell.length_b   1.000
_cell.length_c   1.000
_cell.angle_alpha   90.00
_cell.angle_beta   90.00
_cell.angle_gamma   90.00
#
_symmetry.space_group_name_H-M   'P 1'
#
loop_
_entity.id
_entity.type
_entity.pdbx_description
1 polymer ?
#
loop_
_entity_poly.entity_id
_entity_poly.type
_entity_poly.pdbx_seq_one_letter_code
_entity_poly.pdbx_strand_id
1 'polypeptide(L)'
;AGAVAVPIIVAQAMNLPVEDLIRLITADLFTCGIATLIQTLGFGNIGGRIPMIQGVTFASVGPMTMIGAQHGMTAIYGAIIVAGLFTFIVAPFFSRLIRLFPPV
;
A
#
# COMPACT_ATOMS: atom_id res chain seq x y z
N ALA A 1 2.91 2.62 -14.37
CA ALA A 1 4.21 3.23 -13.99
C ALA A 1 4.40 3.32 -12.47
N GLY A 2 3.42 3.84 -11.69
CA GLY A 2 3.56 4.01 -10.23
C GLY A 2 3.85 2.73 -9.43
N ALA A 3 3.23 1.60 -9.79
CA ALA A 3 3.41 0.32 -9.08
C ALA A 3 4.85 -0.22 -9.07
N VAL A 4 5.66 0.12 -10.07
CA VAL A 4 7.06 -0.37 -10.15
C VAL A 4 8.04 0.68 -9.60
N ALA A 5 7.68 1.97 -9.67
CA ALA A 5 8.54 3.04 -9.20
C ALA A 5 8.75 3.03 -7.67
N VAL A 6 7.70 2.75 -6.89
CA VAL A 6 7.78 2.73 -5.42
C VAL A 6 8.71 1.62 -4.91
N PRO A 7 8.58 0.35 -5.35
CA PRO A 7 9.52 -0.71 -4.98
C PRO A 7 10.98 -0.39 -5.33
N ILE A 8 11.23 0.24 -6.50
CA ILE A 8 12.58 0.65 -6.91
C ILE A 8 13.15 1.69 -5.93
N ILE A 9 12.37 2.71 -5.57
CA ILE A 9 12.84 3.77 -4.66
C ILE A 9 13.16 3.19 -3.27
N VAL A 10 12.29 2.32 -2.75
CA VAL A 10 12.51 1.67 -1.44
C VAL A 10 13.74 0.76 -1.48
N ALA A 11 13.89 -0.04 -2.54
CA ALA A 11 15.03 -0.93 -2.70
C ALA A 11 16.36 -0.17 -2.85
N GLN A 12 16.37 0.94 -3.59
CA GLN A 12 17.55 1.82 -3.70
C GLN A 12 17.90 2.45 -2.35
N ALA A 13 16.91 2.93 -1.59
CA ALA A 13 17.14 3.51 -0.27
C ALA A 13 17.68 2.50 0.75
N MET A 14 17.40 1.21 0.56
CA MET A 14 17.83 0.14 1.46
C MET A 14 18.99 -0.70 0.94
N ASN A 15 19.57 -0.35 -0.22
CA ASN A 15 20.65 -1.11 -0.88
C ASN A 15 20.32 -2.61 -1.06
N LEU A 16 19.06 -2.92 -1.39
CA LEU A 16 18.63 -4.31 -1.57
C LEU A 16 19.23 -4.93 -2.85
N PRO A 17 19.56 -6.23 -2.84
CA PRO A 17 19.98 -6.93 -4.05
C PRO A 17 18.85 -6.96 -5.08
N VAL A 18 19.23 -7.10 -6.36
CA VAL A 18 18.28 -7.09 -7.49
C VAL A 18 17.23 -8.21 -7.38
N GLU A 19 17.60 -9.37 -6.83
CA GLU A 19 16.66 -10.47 -6.57
C GLU A 19 15.53 -10.06 -5.60
N ASP A 20 15.85 -9.34 -4.53
CA ASP A 20 14.85 -8.86 -3.56
C ASP A 20 13.97 -7.76 -4.15
N LEU A 21 14.53 -6.90 -5.02
CA LEU A 21 13.75 -5.91 -5.77
C LEU A 21 12.73 -6.58 -6.70
N ILE A 22 13.13 -7.62 -7.43
CA ILE A 22 12.21 -8.37 -8.30
C ILE A 22 11.13 -9.05 -7.46
N ARG A 23 11.49 -9.59 -6.30
CA ARG A 23 10.55 -10.20 -5.35
C ARG A 23 9.54 -9.18 -4.81
N LEU A 24 10.00 -7.97 -4.46
CA LEU A 24 9.13 -6.87 -4.03
C LEU A 24 8.16 -6.43 -5.12
N ILE A 25 8.64 -6.24 -6.36
CA ILE A 25 7.79 -5.86 -7.49
C ILE A 25 6.73 -6.93 -7.76
N THR A 26 7.13 -8.20 -7.75
CA THR A 26 6.22 -9.32 -8.02
C THR A 26 5.17 -9.45 -6.91
N ALA A 27 5.59 -9.33 -5.65
CA ALA A 27 4.69 -9.33 -4.51
C ALA A 27 3.70 -8.17 -4.56
N ASP A 28 4.18 -6.97 -4.89
CA ASP A 28 3.34 -5.77 -5.02
C ASP A 28 2.30 -5.91 -6.12
N LEU A 29 2.70 -6.28 -7.34
CA LEU A 29 1.78 -6.48 -8.45
C LEU A 29 0.74 -7.57 -8.14
N PHE A 30 1.16 -8.65 -7.48
CA PHE A 30 0.27 -9.71 -7.04
C PHE A 30 -0.76 -9.22 -6.01
N THR A 31 -0.30 -8.50 -4.96
CA THR A 31 -1.18 -7.96 -3.93
C THR A 31 -2.11 -6.87 -4.48
N CYS A 32 -1.64 -5.97 -5.35
CA CYS A 32 -2.48 -4.98 -6.03
C CYS A 32 -3.53 -5.63 -6.94
N GLY A 33 -3.19 -6.72 -7.62
CA GLY A 33 -4.13 -7.51 -8.40
C GLY A 33 -5.25 -8.09 -7.52
N ILE A 34 -4.88 -8.72 -6.39
CA ILE A 34 -5.84 -9.23 -5.41
C ILE A 34 -6.71 -8.11 -4.85
N ALA A 35 -6.11 -6.98 -4.44
CA ALA A 35 -6.83 -5.84 -3.90
C ALA A 35 -7.82 -5.25 -4.92
N THR A 36 -7.41 -5.18 -6.19
CA THR A 36 -8.29 -4.75 -7.29
C THR A 36 -9.45 -5.72 -7.45
N LEU A 37 -9.22 -7.04 -7.48
CA LEU A 37 -10.27 -8.05 -7.56
C LEU A 37 -11.25 -7.98 -6.38
N ILE A 38 -10.75 -7.80 -5.15
CA ILE A 38 -11.58 -7.63 -3.96
C ILE A 38 -12.44 -6.35 -4.10
N GLN A 39 -11.87 -5.26 -4.59
CA GLN A 39 -12.58 -3.99 -4.75
C GLN A 39 -13.64 -4.04 -5.87
N THR A 40 -13.34 -4.74 -6.97
CA THR A 40 -14.22 -4.84 -8.15
C THR A 40 -15.33 -5.86 -7.97
N LEU A 41 -15.03 -7.05 -7.45
CA LEU A 41 -16.03 -8.11 -7.23
C LEU A 41 -16.83 -7.84 -5.96
N GLY A 42 -16.17 -7.32 -4.92
CA GLY A 42 -16.75 -7.11 -3.59
C GLY A 42 -17.12 -8.42 -2.88
N PHE A 43 -17.00 -8.44 -1.56
CA PHE A 43 -17.47 -9.55 -0.73
C PHE A 43 -18.26 -9.01 0.48
N GLY A 44 -19.57 -9.23 0.49
CA GLY A 44 -20.46 -8.67 1.52
C GLY A 44 -20.43 -7.14 1.55
N ASN A 45 -20.06 -6.57 2.71
CA ASN A 45 -19.89 -5.12 2.92
C ASN A 45 -18.48 -4.60 2.57
N ILE A 46 -17.58 -5.46 2.09
CA ILE A 46 -16.20 -5.11 1.74
C ILE A 46 -16.08 -5.01 0.21
N GLY A 47 -15.48 -3.93 -0.29
CA GLY A 47 -15.32 -3.67 -1.72
C GLY A 47 -16.49 -2.88 -2.32
N GLY A 48 -16.18 -1.87 -3.13
CA GLY A 48 -17.17 -0.93 -3.66
C GLY A 48 -17.98 -1.45 -4.85
N ARG A 49 -17.71 -2.67 -5.34
CA ARG A 49 -18.31 -3.25 -6.56
C ARG A 49 -18.23 -2.32 -7.77
N ILE A 50 -17.15 -1.56 -7.83
CA ILE A 50 -16.84 -0.62 -8.90
C ILE A 50 -15.48 -0.98 -9.47
N PRO A 51 -15.25 -0.80 -10.78
CA PRO A 51 -14.00 -1.10 -11.45
C PRO A 51 -12.91 -0.09 -11.03
N MET A 52 -12.42 -0.23 -9.80
CA MET A 52 -11.37 0.60 -9.20
C MET A 52 -10.06 -0.18 -9.20
N ILE A 53 -9.08 0.33 -9.94
CA ILE A 53 -7.73 -0.23 -10.00
C ILE A 53 -6.97 0.24 -8.76
N GLN A 54 -6.48 -0.71 -7.96
CA GLN A 54 -5.61 -0.44 -6.81
C GLN A 54 -4.15 -0.42 -7.26
N GLY A 55 -3.39 0.53 -6.72
CA GLY A 55 -1.96 0.65 -6.99
C GLY A 55 -1.23 1.26 -5.80
N VAL A 56 0.10 1.30 -5.89
CA VAL A 56 0.95 1.84 -4.83
C VAL A 56 0.99 3.36 -4.89
N THR A 57 0.89 3.99 -3.72
CA THR A 57 1.04 5.44 -3.55
C THR A 57 2.48 5.82 -3.24
N PHE A 58 2.94 6.96 -3.76
CA PHE A 58 4.23 7.53 -3.39
C PHE A 58 4.24 8.11 -1.96
N ALA A 59 3.06 8.34 -1.37
CA ALA A 59 2.94 8.92 -0.03
C ALA A 59 3.57 8.03 1.06
N SER A 60 3.61 6.71 0.86
CA SER A 60 4.18 5.76 1.83
C SER A 60 5.70 5.60 1.71
N VAL A 61 6.33 6.08 0.63
CA VAL A 61 7.76 5.85 0.35
C VAL A 61 8.64 6.44 1.46
N GLY A 62 8.41 7.70 1.84
CA GLY A 62 9.22 8.38 2.86
C GLY A 62 9.18 7.69 4.24
N PRO A 63 7.98 7.39 4.77
CA PRO A 63 7.87 6.61 6.00
C PRO A 63 8.52 5.22 5.91
N MET A 64 8.34 4.50 4.80
CA MET A 64 8.91 3.16 4.61
C MET A 64 10.43 3.19 4.61
N THR A 65 11.06 4.16 3.93
CA THR A 65 12.52 4.26 3.90
C THR A 65 13.11 4.66 5.25
N MET A 66 12.44 5.53 6.01
CA MET A 66 12.88 5.86 7.38
C MET A 66 12.81 4.65 8.31
N ILE A 67 11.70 3.92 8.30
CA ILE A 67 11.53 2.71 9.13
C ILE A 67 12.54 1.63 8.70
N GLY A 68 12.71 1.44 7.40
CA GLY A 68 13.66 0.49 6.84
C GLY A 68 15.10 0.78 7.23
N ALA A 69 15.50 2.05 7.19
CA ALA A 69 16.85 2.47 7.57
C ALA A 69 17.15 2.24 9.06
N GLN A 70 16.15 2.36 9.93
CA GLN A 70 16.34 2.23 11.39
C GLN A 70 16.09 0.82 11.93
N HIS A 71 15.16 0.08 11.33
CA HIS A 71 14.63 -1.17 11.87
C HIS A 71 14.60 -2.34 10.87
N GLY A 72 15.01 -2.11 9.63
CA GLY A 72 15.10 -3.13 8.58
C GLY A 72 13.77 -3.51 7.91
N MET A 73 13.84 -4.49 7.00
CA MET A 73 12.71 -4.91 6.15
C MET A 73 11.55 -5.54 6.94
N THR A 74 11.85 -6.30 7.99
CA THR A 74 10.83 -6.95 8.83
C THR A 74 9.95 -5.92 9.54
N ALA A 75 10.55 -4.82 10.00
CA ALA A 75 9.81 -3.71 10.61
C ALA A 75 8.91 -2.99 9.61
N ILE A 76 9.36 -2.83 8.35
CA ILE A 76 8.50 -2.28 7.28
C ILE A 76 7.25 -3.16 7.09
N TYR A 77 7.41 -4.48 6.95
CA TYR A 77 6.27 -5.37 6.77
C TYR A 77 5.32 -5.33 7.97
N GLY A 78 5.85 -5.37 9.20
CA GLY A 78 5.06 -5.26 10.41
C GLY A 78 4.29 -3.94 10.50
N ALA A 79 4.96 -2.81 10.21
CA ALA A 79 4.35 -1.49 10.21
C ALA A 79 3.22 -1.39 9.17
N ILE A 80 3.42 -1.93 7.96
CA ILE A 80 2.40 -1.93 6.90
C ILE A 80 1.17 -2.75 7.32
N ILE A 81 1.36 -3.94 7.88
CA ILE A 81 0.25 -4.78 8.32
C ILE A 81 -0.56 -4.09 9.42
N VAL A 82 0.11 -3.52 10.43
CA VAL A 82 -0.54 -2.81 11.54
C VAL A 82 -1.25 -1.55 11.03
N ALA A 83 -0.60 -0.76 10.17
CA ALA A 83 -1.20 0.43 9.56
C ALA A 83 -2.42 0.08 8.68
N GLY A 84 -2.35 -1.01 7.91
CA GLY A 84 -3.45 -1.49 7.09
C GLY A 84 -4.65 -1.92 7.93
N LEU A 85 -4.42 -2.69 8.99
CA LEU A 85 -5.48 -3.11 9.91
C LEU A 85 -6.11 -1.91 10.64
N PHE A 86 -5.29 -0.99 11.15
CA PHE A 86 -5.76 0.23 11.78
C PHE A 86 -6.61 1.07 10.81
N THR A 87 -6.12 1.26 9.58
CA THR A 87 -6.84 2.02 8.55
C THR A 87 -8.16 1.36 8.20
N PHE A 88 -8.22 0.03 8.10
CA PHE A 88 -9.46 -0.70 7.84
C PHE A 88 -10.51 -0.49 8.95
N ILE A 89 -10.08 -0.50 10.22
CA ILE A 89 -10.96 -0.27 11.38
C ILE A 89 -11.46 1.18 11.43
N VAL A 90 -10.59 2.14 11.10
CA VAL A 90 -10.88 3.58 11.16
C VAL A 90 -11.62 4.09 9.91
N ALA A 91 -11.54 3.38 8.79
CA ALA A 91 -12.17 3.72 7.52
C ALA A 91 -13.63 4.24 7.62
N PRO A 92 -14.58 3.56 8.32
CA PRO A 92 -15.97 4.03 8.39
C PRO A 92 -16.13 5.38 9.12
N PHE A 93 -15.24 5.69 10.07
CA PHE A 93 -15.22 6.99 10.74
C PHE A 93 -14.63 8.06 9.82
N PHE A 94 -13.55 7.74 9.11
CA PHE A 94 -12.89 8.66 8.20
C PHE A 94 -13.77 9.02 6.99
N SER A 95 -14.57 8.09 6.48
CA SER A 95 -15.54 8.36 5.41
C SER A 95 -16.57 9.44 5.77
N ARG A 96 -16.86 9.64 7.06
CA ARG A 96 -17.73 10.74 7.53
C ARG A 96 -17.00 12.08 7.56
N LEU A 97 -15.69 12.07 7.79
CA LEU A 97 -14.84 13.25 7.90
C LEU A 97 -14.49 13.87 6.54
N ILE A 98 -14.49 13.08 5.46
CA ILE A 98 -14.27 13.56 4.08
C ILE A 98 -15.25 14.67 3.68
N ARG A 99 -16.44 14.76 4.29
CA ARG A 99 -17.37 15.89 4.09
C ARG A 99 -16.80 17.25 4.50
N LEU A 100 -15.78 17.28 5.36
CA LEU A 100 -15.10 18.52 5.79
C LEU A 100 -14.00 18.98 4.83
N PHE A 101 -13.60 18.13 3.89
CA PHE A 101 -12.63 18.43 2.83
C PHE A 101 -13.29 18.31 1.46
N PRO A 102 -14.23 19.20 1.10
CA PRO A 102 -14.78 19.24 -0.25
C PRO A 102 -13.66 19.49 -1.27
N PRO A 103 -13.74 18.90 -2.47
CA PRO A 103 -12.68 19.02 -3.48
C PRO A 103 -12.51 20.49 -3.89
N VAL A 104 -11.29 21.01 -3.70
CA VAL A 104 -10.86 22.35 -4.16
C VAL A 104 -10.41 22.30 -5.61
#